data_AF-A0A076HP74-F1
#
_entry.id   AF-A0A076HP74-F1
#
_cell.length_a   1.000
_cell.length_b   1.000
_cell.length_c   1.000
_cell.angle_alpha   90.00
_cell.angle_beta   90.00
_cell.angle_gamma   90.00
#
_symmetry.space_group_name_H-M   'P 1'
#
loop_
_entity.id
_entity.type
_entity.pdbx_description
1 polymer ?
#
loop_
_entity_poly.entity_id
_entity_poly.type
_entity_poly.pdbx_seq_one_letter_code
_entity_poly.pdbx_strand_id
1 'polypeptide(L)'
;MESLYLTVIQQEAKIEYLYQLSTQKAFPILPVNEWLRLAKNFIAVKSSKAIVAITNTTRKQVRQVLSTSLDTGAGIAETAKNLRNRVTSFSRSRAKVISRTELIGAQNYGSYCGAATSGLKLDKVWLTTTDKRTRFSHIQAGGQRVDINAPFIVGGETCQFPGDPDLSGAERCNCRCTQIYRPKPTFTQGVLDF
;
A
#
# COMPACT_ATOMS: atom_id res chain seq x y z
N MET A 1 -18.13 4.61 -9.20
CA MET A 1 -17.84 3.22 -8.76
C MET A 1 -16.44 3.03 -8.22
N GLU A 2 -15.35 3.53 -8.83
CA GLU A 2 -13.98 3.42 -8.28
C GLU A 2 -13.78 4.10 -6.90
N SER A 3 -14.46 5.23 -6.62
CA SER A 3 -14.34 5.89 -5.30
C SER A 3 -15.04 5.11 -4.19
N LEU A 4 -16.23 4.56 -4.46
CA LEU A 4 -16.99 3.73 -3.51
C LEU A 4 -16.23 2.49 -3.07
N TYR A 5 -15.55 1.80 -3.99
CA TYR A 5 -14.73 0.64 -3.64
C TYR A 5 -13.55 0.99 -2.73
N LEU A 6 -12.89 2.12 -2.95
CA LEU A 6 -11.81 2.60 -2.09
C LEU A 6 -12.31 2.95 -0.69
N THR A 7 -13.45 3.63 -0.58
CA THR A 7 -14.03 4.00 0.71
C THR A 7 -14.52 2.76 1.46
N VAL A 8 -15.25 1.85 0.80
CA VAL A 8 -15.77 0.63 1.42
C VAL A 8 -14.65 -0.28 1.89
N ILE A 9 -13.60 -0.49 1.09
CA ILE A 9 -12.44 -1.31 1.49
C ILE A 9 -11.67 -0.65 2.65
N GLN A 10 -11.52 0.68 2.64
CA GLN A 10 -10.92 1.40 3.78
C GLN A 10 -11.78 1.30 5.04
N GLN A 11 -13.11 1.31 4.88
CA GLN A 11 -14.06 1.20 5.98
C GLN A 11 -14.11 -0.22 6.54
N GLU A 12 -14.08 -1.25 5.69
CA GLU A 12 -14.02 -2.66 6.09
C GLU A 12 -12.69 -2.99 6.75
N ALA A 13 -11.57 -2.55 6.18
CA ALA A 13 -10.26 -2.70 6.83
C ALA A 13 -10.21 -2.00 8.19
N LYS A 14 -10.89 -0.85 8.34
CA LYS A 14 -11.03 -0.15 9.61
C LYS A 14 -11.93 -0.91 10.60
N ILE A 15 -13.05 -1.47 10.15
CA ILE A 15 -13.97 -2.25 11.00
C ILE A 15 -13.29 -3.53 11.47
N GLU A 16 -12.63 -4.26 10.57
CA GLU A 16 -11.86 -5.46 10.88
C GLU A 16 -10.73 -5.15 11.88
N TYR A 17 -10.01 -4.05 11.66
CA TYR A 17 -8.98 -3.57 12.57
C TYR A 17 -9.54 -3.19 13.95
N LEU A 18 -10.68 -2.48 14.00
CA LEU A 18 -11.34 -2.12 15.26
C LEU A 18 -11.89 -3.35 16.01
N TYR A 19 -12.37 -4.35 15.29
CA TYR A 19 -12.81 -5.63 15.85
C TYR A 19 -11.63 -6.47 16.38
N GLN A 20 -10.50 -6.46 15.66
CA GLN A 20 -9.26 -7.11 16.13
C GLN A 20 -8.66 -6.39 17.34
N LEU A 21 -8.77 -5.05 17.40
CA LEU A 21 -8.39 -4.24 18.57
C LEU A 21 -9.28 -4.48 19.80
N SER A 22 -10.57 -4.76 19.62
CA SER A 22 -11.47 -5.04 20.75
C SER A 22 -11.28 -6.44 21.32
N THR A 23 -10.73 -7.37 20.53
CA THR A 23 -10.54 -8.78 20.89
C THR A 23 -9.13 -9.08 21.38
N GLN A 24 -8.11 -8.35 20.92
CA GLN A 24 -6.73 -8.48 21.39
C GLN A 24 -6.36 -7.29 22.27
N LYS A 25 -5.95 -7.54 23.53
CA LYS A 25 -5.48 -6.51 24.47
C LYS A 25 -4.25 -5.78 23.90
N ALA A 26 -4.45 -4.77 23.08
CA ALA A 26 -3.39 -4.00 22.43
C ALA A 26 -3.04 -2.73 23.20
N PHE A 27 -1.73 -2.42 23.27
CA PHE A 27 -1.15 -1.15 23.75
C PHE A 27 -1.56 0.04 22.84
N PRO A 28 -1.35 1.31 23.25
CA PRO A 28 -2.24 2.42 22.91
C PRO A 28 -2.32 2.63 21.40
N ILE A 29 -3.58 2.72 20.96
CA ILE A 29 -4.07 3.04 19.62
C ILE A 29 -3.07 3.92 18.89
N LEU A 30 -2.48 3.45 17.78
CA LEU A 30 -1.81 4.34 16.83
C LEU A 30 -2.87 5.30 16.30
N PRO A 31 -2.82 6.60 16.66
CA PRO A 31 -3.85 7.52 16.24
C PRO A 31 -3.76 7.70 14.71
N VAL A 32 -4.88 7.96 14.04
CA VAL A 32 -5.01 7.94 12.55
C VAL A 32 -3.95 8.80 11.82
N ASN A 33 -3.46 9.85 12.47
CA ASN A 33 -2.35 10.71 12.06
C ASN A 33 -1.02 9.97 11.87
N GLU A 34 -0.77 8.85 12.56
CA GLU A 34 0.43 8.03 12.39
C GLU A 34 0.48 7.32 11.03
N TRP A 35 -0.67 6.85 10.53
CA TRP A 35 -0.75 6.23 9.21
C TRP A 35 -0.37 7.21 8.10
N LEU A 36 -0.92 8.44 8.15
CA LEU A 36 -0.59 9.48 7.19
C LEU A 36 0.88 9.88 7.26
N ARG A 37 1.47 9.94 8.47
CA ARG A 37 2.90 10.19 8.66
C ARG A 37 3.75 9.10 7.98
N LEU A 38 3.40 7.83 8.14
CA LEU A 38 4.12 6.70 7.54
C LEU A 38 3.98 6.68 6.01
N ALA A 39 2.79 6.97 5.48
CA ALA A 39 2.56 7.13 4.04
C ALA A 39 3.39 8.30 3.45
N LYS A 40 3.49 9.43 4.17
CA LYS A 40 4.38 10.55 3.78
C LYS A 40 5.85 10.17 3.81
N ASN A 41 6.28 9.39 4.80
CA ASN A 41 7.66 8.88 4.87
C ASN A 41 7.99 8.00 3.66
N PHE A 42 7.04 7.19 3.18
CA PHE A 42 7.20 6.49 1.90
C PHE A 42 7.49 7.48 0.76
N ILE A 43 6.68 8.53 0.61
CA ILE A 43 6.85 9.54 -0.44
C ILE A 43 8.22 10.23 -0.37
N ALA A 44 8.67 10.55 0.85
CA ALA A 44 9.95 11.21 1.07
C ALA A 44 11.16 10.30 0.76
N VAL A 45 11.11 9.05 1.24
CA VAL A 45 12.31 8.19 1.34
C VAL A 45 12.37 7.10 0.27
N LYS A 46 11.23 6.52 -0.09
CA LYS A 46 11.14 5.31 -0.92
C LYS A 46 10.54 5.58 -2.30
N SER A 47 9.56 6.49 -2.36
CA SER A 47 8.89 6.87 -3.59
C SER A 47 9.82 7.53 -4.59
N SER A 48 9.45 7.41 -5.86
CA SER A 48 10.08 8.05 -6.99
C SER A 48 11.50 7.56 -7.31
N LYS A 49 12.09 6.71 -6.46
CA LYS A 49 13.40 6.09 -6.70
C LYS A 49 13.39 5.20 -7.94
N ALA A 50 12.33 4.40 -8.07
CA ALA A 50 12.10 3.51 -9.20
C ALA A 50 11.44 4.18 -10.43
N ILE A 51 11.19 5.50 -10.40
CA ILE A 51 10.76 6.21 -11.61
C ILE A 51 11.99 6.42 -12.49
N VAL A 52 12.06 5.64 -13.58
CA VAL A 52 13.14 5.66 -14.57
C VAL A 52 13.02 6.86 -15.49
N ALA A 53 14.16 7.36 -16.01
CA ALA A 53 14.24 8.42 -17.00
C ALA A 53 13.64 9.77 -16.54
N ILE A 54 13.97 10.20 -15.32
CA ILE A 54 13.66 11.55 -14.82
C ILE A 54 14.88 12.15 -14.14
N THR A 55 15.02 13.47 -14.19
CA THR A 55 16.07 14.20 -13.46
C THR A 55 15.76 14.28 -11.96
N ASN A 56 16.75 14.62 -11.14
CA ASN A 56 16.53 14.89 -9.71
C ASN A 56 15.52 16.02 -9.47
N THR A 57 15.53 17.04 -10.33
CA THR A 57 14.55 18.16 -10.29
C THR A 57 13.14 17.65 -10.54
N THR A 58 12.94 16.84 -11.57
CA THR A 58 11.65 16.21 -11.86
C THR A 58 11.22 15.29 -10.71
N ARG A 59 12.15 14.53 -10.11
CA ARG A 59 11.87 13.68 -8.95
C ARG A 59 11.37 14.50 -7.75
N LYS A 60 11.98 15.65 -7.48
CA LYS A 60 11.52 16.58 -6.42
C LYS A 60 10.11 17.11 -6.72
N GLN A 61 9.83 17.48 -7.96
CA GLN A 61 8.50 17.93 -8.39
C GLN A 61 7.43 16.84 -8.22
N VAL A 62 7.74 15.59 -8.62
CA VAL A 62 6.84 14.44 -8.44
C VAL A 62 6.53 14.23 -6.97
N ARG A 63 7.55 14.19 -6.11
CA ARG A 63 7.36 14.01 -4.66
C ARG A 63 6.50 15.11 -4.04
N GLN A 64 6.69 16.37 -4.46
CA GLN A 64 5.87 17.48 -3.97
C GLN A 64 4.39 17.27 -4.30
N VAL A 65 4.08 16.92 -5.56
CA VAL A 65 2.69 16.67 -6.00
C VAL A 65 2.08 15.49 -5.23
N LEU A 66 2.84 14.42 -5.03
CA LEU A 66 2.38 13.25 -4.28
C LEU A 66 2.15 13.58 -2.80
N SER A 67 3.04 14.34 -2.17
CA SER A 67 2.86 14.79 -0.78
C SER A 67 1.60 15.61 -0.63
N THR A 68 1.41 16.63 -1.48
CA THR A 68 0.18 17.44 -1.48
C THR A 68 -1.05 16.58 -1.70
N SER A 69 -0.98 15.57 -2.57
CA SER A 69 -2.12 14.67 -2.80
C SER A 69 -2.48 13.85 -1.55
N LEU A 70 -1.49 13.41 -0.78
CA LEU A 70 -1.74 12.75 0.51
C LEU A 70 -2.31 13.73 1.54
N ASP A 71 -1.85 14.99 1.56
CA ASP A 71 -2.35 16.04 2.47
C ASP A 71 -3.82 16.39 2.21
N THR A 72 -4.21 16.48 0.93
CA THR A 72 -5.56 16.89 0.54
C THR A 72 -6.51 15.71 0.32
N GLY A 73 -6.03 14.47 0.44
CA GLY A 73 -6.82 13.26 0.12
C GLY A 73 -7.15 13.12 -1.37
N ALA A 74 -6.36 13.72 -2.26
CA ALA A 74 -6.59 13.66 -3.69
C ALA A 74 -6.43 12.23 -4.24
N GLY A 75 -7.38 11.80 -5.06
CA GLY A 75 -7.34 10.50 -5.72
C GLY A 75 -6.41 10.45 -6.93
N ILE A 76 -6.14 9.24 -7.44
CA ILE A 76 -5.19 8.98 -8.55
C ILE A 76 -5.42 9.88 -9.78
N ALA A 77 -6.68 10.10 -10.17
CA ALA A 77 -7.01 10.89 -11.35
C ALA A 77 -6.64 12.38 -11.19
N GLU A 78 -6.93 12.93 -10.01
CA GLU A 78 -6.59 14.30 -9.67
C GLU A 78 -5.08 14.48 -9.50
N THR A 79 -4.42 13.57 -8.78
CA THR A 79 -2.95 13.55 -8.67
C THR A 79 -2.29 13.48 -10.04
N ALA A 80 -2.82 12.67 -10.97
CA ALA A 80 -2.28 12.57 -12.32
C ALA A 80 -2.47 13.88 -13.11
N LYS A 81 -3.59 14.59 -12.92
CA LYS A 81 -3.82 15.92 -13.50
C LYS A 81 -2.81 16.92 -12.94
N ASN A 82 -2.67 16.97 -11.62
CA ASN A 82 -1.74 17.88 -10.93
C ASN A 82 -0.29 17.59 -11.34
N LEU A 83 0.07 16.32 -11.50
CA LEU A 83 1.40 15.91 -11.93
C LEU A 83 1.73 16.38 -13.34
N ARG A 84 0.79 16.31 -14.29
CA ARG A 84 0.98 16.84 -15.65
C ARG A 84 1.08 18.36 -15.68
N ASN A 85 0.28 19.03 -14.86
CA ASN A 85 0.34 20.49 -14.76
C ASN A 85 1.69 20.95 -14.21
N ARG A 86 2.27 20.18 -13.28
CA ARG A 86 3.57 20.50 -12.67
C ARG A 86 4.76 20.06 -13.52
N VAL A 87 4.66 18.92 -14.19
CA VAL A 87 5.70 18.30 -15.02
C VAL A 87 5.15 18.14 -16.43
N THR A 88 5.27 19.20 -17.23
CA THR A 88 4.66 19.30 -18.56
C THR A 88 5.21 18.28 -19.57
N SER A 89 6.41 17.74 -19.33
CA SER A 89 6.99 16.66 -20.14
C SER A 89 6.33 15.30 -19.96
N PHE A 90 5.46 15.13 -18.96
CA PHE A 90 4.76 13.85 -18.76
C PHE A 90 3.51 13.75 -19.62
N SER A 91 3.43 12.66 -20.38
CA SER A 91 2.20 12.25 -21.06
C SER A 91 1.09 11.91 -20.06
N ARG A 92 -0.16 11.94 -20.53
CA ARG A 92 -1.33 11.57 -19.71
C ARG A 92 -1.20 10.16 -19.14
N SER A 93 -0.73 9.22 -19.96
CA SER A 93 -0.52 7.83 -19.53
C SER A 93 0.56 7.75 -18.45
N ARG A 94 1.73 8.36 -18.69
CA ARG A 94 2.85 8.33 -17.74
C ARG A 94 2.48 8.91 -16.38
N ALA A 95 1.81 10.05 -16.36
CA ALA A 95 1.36 10.66 -15.10
C ALA A 95 0.40 9.73 -14.34
N LYS A 96 -0.57 9.11 -15.02
CA LYS A 96 -1.52 8.16 -14.41
C LYS A 96 -0.81 6.92 -13.83
N VAL A 97 0.20 6.39 -14.52
CA VAL A 97 1.00 5.24 -14.03
C VAL A 97 1.78 5.63 -12.78
N ILE A 98 2.45 6.79 -12.79
CA ILE A 98 3.21 7.28 -11.63
C ILE A 98 2.26 7.50 -10.45
N SER A 99 1.17 8.24 -10.64
CA SER A 99 0.21 8.53 -9.57
C SER A 99 -0.37 7.26 -8.96
N ARG A 100 -0.78 6.27 -9.77
CA ARG A 100 -1.27 4.99 -9.25
C ARG A 100 -0.19 4.25 -8.47
N THR A 101 0.98 4.08 -9.07
CA THR A 101 2.06 3.26 -8.51
C THR A 101 2.54 3.82 -7.17
N GLU A 102 2.72 5.14 -7.09
CA GLU A 102 3.26 5.76 -5.89
C GLU A 102 2.21 5.92 -4.78
N LEU A 103 0.94 6.22 -5.10
CA LEU A 103 -0.11 6.33 -4.08
C LEU A 103 -0.49 4.97 -3.50
N ILE A 104 -0.64 3.93 -4.32
CA ILE A 104 -0.92 2.57 -3.84
C ILE A 104 0.25 2.04 -3.01
N GLY A 105 1.50 2.26 -3.46
CA GLY A 105 2.68 1.90 -2.69
C GLY A 105 2.74 2.63 -1.34
N ALA A 106 2.43 3.92 -1.30
CA ALA A 106 2.38 4.70 -0.06
C ALA A 106 1.30 4.20 0.90
N GLN A 107 0.11 3.89 0.39
CA GLN A 107 -1.01 3.37 1.18
C GLN A 107 -0.65 2.03 1.82
N ASN A 108 -0.12 1.09 1.03
CA ASN A 108 0.27 -0.23 1.51
C ASN A 108 1.46 -0.16 2.47
N TYR A 109 2.43 0.73 2.23
CA TYR A 109 3.54 0.94 3.15
C TYR A 109 3.08 1.50 4.50
N GLY A 110 2.19 2.51 4.49
CA GLY A 110 1.64 3.08 5.72
C GLY A 110 0.87 2.04 6.53
N SER A 111 0.07 1.22 5.83
CA SER A 111 -0.64 0.08 6.41
C SER A 111 0.34 -0.94 7.03
N TYR A 112 1.39 -1.33 6.29
CA TYR A 112 2.41 -2.27 6.73
C TYR A 112 3.10 -1.80 8.00
N CYS A 113 3.59 -0.56 7.99
CA CYS A 113 4.29 0.02 9.13
C CYS A 113 3.38 0.04 10.36
N GLY A 114 2.12 0.48 10.20
CA GLY A 114 1.16 0.52 11.30
C GLY A 114 0.94 -0.86 11.93
N ALA A 115 0.73 -1.89 11.11
CA ALA A 115 0.58 -3.25 11.59
C ALA A 115 1.85 -3.79 12.25
N ALA A 116 3.02 -3.57 11.64
CA ALA A 116 4.32 -4.02 12.17
C ALA A 116 4.68 -3.36 13.51
N THR A 117 4.26 -2.11 13.72
CA THR A 117 4.53 -1.37 14.97
C THR A 117 3.42 -1.48 16.01
N SER A 118 2.31 -2.18 15.71
CA SER A 118 1.15 -2.27 16.60
C SER A 118 1.39 -3.09 17.87
N GLY A 119 2.44 -3.94 17.87
CA GLY A 119 2.68 -4.92 18.94
C GLY A 119 1.76 -6.15 18.88
N LEU A 120 0.82 -6.20 17.94
CA LEU A 120 -0.05 -7.34 17.72
C LEU A 120 0.72 -8.48 17.03
N LYS A 121 0.38 -9.72 17.38
CA LYS A 121 0.90 -10.91 16.70
C LYS A 121 0.10 -11.15 15.42
N LEU A 122 0.56 -10.55 14.34
CA LEU A 122 -0.12 -10.57 13.04
C LEU A 122 0.68 -11.33 11.98
N ASP A 123 -0.06 -12.00 11.10
CA ASP A 123 0.37 -12.34 9.76
C ASP A 123 -0.21 -11.32 8.78
N LYS A 124 0.51 -11.08 7.69
CA LYS A 124 0.00 -10.31 6.55
C LYS A 124 -0.40 -11.25 5.43
N VAL A 125 -1.48 -10.90 4.74
CA VAL A 125 -2.03 -11.66 3.62
C VAL A 125 -2.14 -10.77 2.40
N TRP A 126 -1.58 -11.22 1.28
CA TRP A 126 -1.68 -10.51 0.02
C TRP A 126 -3.12 -10.60 -0.54
N LEU A 127 -3.76 -9.46 -0.76
CA LEU A 127 -5.11 -9.39 -1.30
C LEU A 127 -5.09 -8.79 -2.71
N THR A 128 -5.45 -9.61 -3.68
CA THR A 128 -5.40 -9.26 -5.09
C THR A 128 -6.71 -8.65 -5.56
N THR A 129 -6.65 -7.60 -6.39
CA THR A 129 -7.84 -7.09 -7.08
C THR A 129 -8.37 -8.16 -8.04
N THR A 130 -9.62 -8.59 -7.85
CA THR A 130 -10.27 -9.63 -8.66
C THR A 130 -10.87 -9.05 -9.95
N ASP A 131 -10.01 -8.79 -10.94
CA ASP A 131 -10.48 -8.41 -12.27
C ASP A 131 -9.58 -8.95 -13.40
N LYS A 132 -10.01 -8.75 -14.65
CA LYS A 132 -9.31 -9.21 -15.87
C LYS A 132 -7.98 -8.50 -16.13
N ARG A 133 -7.63 -7.45 -15.37
CA ARG A 133 -6.44 -6.63 -15.60
C ARG A 133 -5.31 -6.95 -14.62
N THR A 134 -5.60 -7.74 -13.59
CA THR A 134 -4.60 -8.21 -12.66
C THR A 134 -3.70 -9.25 -13.34
N ARG A 135 -2.39 -9.07 -13.18
CA ARG A 135 -1.38 -9.98 -13.74
C ARG A 135 -1.46 -11.35 -13.10
N PHE A 136 -1.08 -12.38 -13.85
CA PHE A 136 -1.06 -13.75 -13.36
C PHE A 136 -0.19 -13.93 -12.11
N SER A 137 1.01 -13.34 -12.07
CA SER A 137 1.91 -13.34 -10.91
C SER A 137 1.24 -12.79 -9.63
N HIS A 138 0.45 -11.72 -9.76
CA HIS A 138 -0.30 -11.14 -8.64
C HIS A 138 -1.51 -11.98 -8.25
N ILE A 139 -2.14 -12.67 -9.20
CA ILE A 139 -3.21 -13.63 -8.90
C ILE A 139 -2.65 -14.79 -8.09
N GLN A 140 -1.49 -15.34 -8.50
CA GLN A 140 -0.80 -16.41 -7.78
C GLN A 140 -0.35 -15.99 -6.37
N ALA A 141 0.10 -14.74 -6.20
CA ALA A 141 0.40 -14.19 -4.88
C ALA A 141 -0.87 -14.00 -4.02
N GLY A 142 -2.06 -13.97 -4.63
CA GLY A 142 -3.34 -13.83 -3.92
C GLY A 142 -3.52 -14.87 -2.83
N GLY A 143 -3.79 -14.40 -1.60
CA GLY A 143 -3.99 -15.26 -0.44
C GLY A 143 -2.69 -15.73 0.22
N GLN A 144 -1.50 -15.38 -0.31
CA GLN A 144 -0.23 -15.68 0.34
C GLN A 144 -0.23 -15.06 1.74
N ARG A 145 -0.21 -15.91 2.78
CA ARG A 145 -0.14 -15.54 4.21
C ARG A 145 1.29 -15.74 4.69
N VAL A 146 1.90 -14.69 5.22
CA VAL A 146 3.27 -14.71 5.75
C VAL A 146 3.34 -13.94 7.07
N ASP A 147 4.35 -14.24 7.89
CA ASP A 147 4.68 -13.41 9.06
C ASP A 147 4.77 -11.93 8.67
N ILE A 148 4.37 -11.02 9.57
CA ILE A 148 4.42 -9.58 9.30
C ILE A 148 5.78 -9.13 8.73
N ASN A 149 6.90 -9.68 9.22
CA ASN A 149 8.25 -9.32 8.79
C ASN A 149 8.78 -10.15 7.61
N ALA A 150 8.12 -11.26 7.26
CA ALA A 150 8.52 -12.10 6.15
C ALA A 150 8.11 -11.48 4.80
N PRO A 151 8.89 -11.67 3.72
CA PRO A 151 8.52 -11.15 2.41
C PRO A 151 7.42 -11.98 1.75
N PHE A 152 6.62 -11.33 0.91
CA PHE A 152 5.82 -11.98 -0.12
C PHE A 152 6.70 -12.38 -1.32
N ILE A 153 6.20 -13.30 -2.13
CA ILE A 153 6.83 -13.72 -3.40
C ILE A 153 5.85 -13.42 -4.53
N VAL A 154 6.24 -12.54 -5.46
CA VAL A 154 5.41 -12.10 -6.58
C VAL A 154 6.24 -12.17 -7.86
N GLY A 155 5.85 -13.04 -8.79
CA GLY A 155 6.58 -13.20 -10.06
C GLY A 155 8.03 -13.67 -9.91
N GLY A 156 8.35 -14.35 -8.81
CA GLY A 156 9.72 -14.77 -8.46
C GLY A 156 10.55 -13.70 -7.74
N GLU A 157 9.99 -12.50 -7.54
CA GLU A 157 10.62 -11.41 -6.78
C GLU A 157 10.08 -11.35 -5.36
N THR A 158 10.87 -10.84 -4.42
CA THR A 158 10.47 -10.66 -3.01
C THR A 158 10.08 -9.23 -2.73
N CYS A 159 9.01 -9.01 -1.95
CA CYS A 159 8.61 -7.68 -1.51
C CYS A 159 7.95 -7.70 -0.13
N GLN A 160 7.93 -6.57 0.58
CA GLN A 160 7.32 -6.51 1.91
C GLN A 160 5.83 -6.16 1.87
N PHE A 161 5.36 -5.49 0.81
CA PHE A 161 3.98 -5.06 0.65
C PHE A 161 3.66 -4.83 -0.83
N PRO A 162 2.38 -4.78 -1.24
CA PRO A 162 2.06 -4.51 -2.63
C PRO A 162 2.46 -3.09 -3.07
N GLY A 163 3.17 -2.99 -4.20
CA GLY A 163 3.70 -1.72 -4.71
C GLY A 163 5.06 -1.32 -4.12
N ASP A 164 5.72 -2.23 -3.41
CA ASP A 164 7.08 -2.05 -2.89
C ASP A 164 8.06 -1.62 -4.00
N PRO A 165 8.88 -0.58 -3.79
CA PRO A 165 9.97 -0.20 -4.69
C PRO A 165 11.04 -1.28 -4.94
N ASP A 166 11.09 -2.32 -4.12
CA ASP A 166 11.99 -3.46 -4.32
C ASP A 166 11.54 -4.37 -5.49
N LEU A 167 10.27 -4.26 -5.90
CA LEU A 167 9.76 -4.93 -7.10
C LEU A 167 10.21 -4.20 -8.38
N SER A 168 10.45 -4.98 -9.43
CA SER A 168 10.67 -4.49 -10.78
C SER A 168 9.47 -3.70 -11.30
N GLY A 169 9.67 -2.90 -12.34
CA GLY A 169 8.58 -2.17 -12.99
C GLY A 169 7.45 -3.08 -13.49
N ALA A 170 7.77 -4.33 -13.84
CA ALA A 170 6.79 -5.32 -14.32
C ALA A 170 5.79 -5.72 -13.23
N GLU A 171 6.28 -5.98 -12.01
CA GLU A 171 5.46 -6.37 -10.86
C GLU A 171 4.94 -5.17 -10.05
N ARG A 172 5.62 -4.02 -10.13
CA ARG A 172 5.25 -2.82 -9.36
C ARG A 172 4.24 -1.92 -10.06
N CYS A 173 4.49 -1.56 -11.32
CA CYS A 173 3.75 -0.48 -11.97
C CYS A 173 2.29 -0.85 -12.19
N ASN A 174 1.37 0.11 -11.98
CA ASN A 174 -0.07 -0.10 -12.08
C ASN A 174 -0.66 -1.20 -11.17
N CYS A 175 0.10 -1.71 -10.21
CA CYS A 175 -0.45 -2.61 -9.19
C CYS A 175 -1.62 -1.92 -8.45
N ARG A 176 -2.65 -2.72 -8.13
CA ARG A 176 -3.84 -2.31 -7.37
C ARG A 176 -4.13 -3.24 -6.19
N CYS A 177 -3.24 -4.21 -5.96
CA CYS A 177 -3.34 -5.13 -4.85
C CYS A 177 -3.15 -4.37 -3.53
N THR A 178 -3.68 -4.96 -2.47
CA THR A 178 -3.55 -4.49 -1.10
C THR A 178 -3.13 -5.66 -0.22
N GLN A 179 -2.99 -5.42 1.07
CA GLN A 179 -2.78 -6.45 2.07
C GLN A 179 -3.79 -6.29 3.19
N ILE A 180 -4.11 -7.42 3.82
CA ILE A 180 -4.90 -7.49 5.04
C ILE A 180 -4.07 -8.17 6.12
N TYR A 181 -4.46 -7.98 7.37
CA TYR A 181 -3.78 -8.60 8.51
C TYR A 181 -4.69 -9.58 9.21
N ARG A 182 -4.11 -10.69 9.64
CA ARG A 182 -4.80 -11.72 10.41
C ARG A 182 -4.04 -11.99 11.70
N PRO A 183 -4.72 -12.13 12.83
CA PRO A 183 -4.14 -12.71 14.03
C PRO A 183 -3.38 -14.00 13.76
N LYS A 184 -2.25 -14.16 14.43
CA LYS A 184 -1.63 -15.48 14.55
C LYS A 184 -2.48 -16.35 15.46
N PRO A 185 -2.68 -17.64 15.13
CA PRO A 185 -3.33 -18.56 16.04
C PRO A 185 -2.52 -18.59 17.34
N THR A 186 -3.22 -18.38 18.46
CA THR A 186 -2.61 -18.42 19.78
C THR A 186 -3.04 -19.72 20.42
N PHE A 187 -2.08 -20.59 20.77
CA PHE A 187 -2.41 -21.79 21.53
C PHE A 187 -2.78 -21.38 22.95
N THR A 188 -4.06 -21.49 23.29
CA THR A 188 -4.54 -21.30 24.65
C THR A 188 -5.20 -22.61 25.08
N GLN A 189 -4.67 -23.25 26.13
CA GLN A 189 -5.23 -24.47 26.73
C GLN A 189 -5.49 -25.64 25.75
N GLY A 190 -4.59 -25.89 24.79
CA GLY A 190 -4.66 -27.08 23.92
C GLY A 190 -5.70 -27.02 22.80
N VAL A 191 -6.35 -25.87 22.58
CA VAL A 191 -7.25 -25.63 21.45
C VAL A 191 -6.67 -24.54 20.54
N LEU A 192 -6.80 -24.74 19.23
CA LEU A 192 -6.43 -23.77 18.20
C LEU A 192 -7.63 -22.86 17.92
N ASP A 193 -7.55 -21.60 18.33
CA ASP A 193 -8.50 -20.57 17.94
C ASP A 193 -8.07 -19.97 16.58
N PHE A 194 -8.97 -20.03 15.59
CA PHE A 194 -8.78 -19.52 14.23
C PHE A 194 -9.40 -18.14 14.02
#